data_AF-A0A330LAC2-F1
#
_entry.id   AF-A0A330LAC2-F1
#
_cell.length_a   1.000
_cell.length_b   1.000
_cell.length_c   1.000
_cell.angle_alpha   90.00
_cell.angle_beta   90.00
_cell.angle_gamma   90.00
#
_symmetry.space_group_name_H-M   'P 1'
#
loop_
_entity.id
_entity.type
_entity.pdbx_description
1 polymer ?
#
loop_
_entity_poly.entity_id
_entity_poly.type
_entity_poly.pdbx_seq_one_letter_code
_entity_poly.pdbx_strand_id
1 'polypeptide(L)' 'MDEMEAGKQKFLDVIKGVDGAVQVVIPVTPSNSMFLISLTKGPNRKFITVSEDDILDLPNDAGILTKVTKVVKDAVAAL' A
#
# COMPACT_ATOMS: atom_id res chain seq x y z
N MET A 1 -18.59 -5.89 -5.59
CA MET A 1 -17.54 -5.22 -4.84
C MET A 1 -16.26 -5.69 -5.47
N ASP A 2 -15.61 -4.82 -6.23
CA ASP A 2 -14.41 -5.16 -6.98
C ASP A 2 -13.30 -5.57 -6.00
N GLU A 3 -12.77 -6.78 -6.14
CA GLU A 3 -11.73 -7.34 -5.25
C GLU A 3 -10.53 -6.39 -5.13
N MET A 4 -10.22 -5.70 -6.24
CA MET A 4 -9.21 -4.66 -6.30
C MET A 4 -9.51 -3.46 -5.40
N GLU A 5 -10.76 -3.01 -5.32
CA GLU A 5 -11.15 -1.92 -4.44
C GLU A 5 -11.05 -2.33 -2.97
N ALA A 6 -11.47 -3.56 -2.64
CA ALA A 6 -11.32 -4.12 -1.29
C ALA A 6 -9.84 -4.20 -0.88
N GLY A 7 -8.97 -4.63 -1.79
CA GLY A 7 -7.52 -4.66 -1.60
C GLY A 7 -6.93 -3.28 -1.34
N LYS A 8 -7.27 -2.29 -2.19
CA LYS A 8 -6.83 -0.89 -2.03
C LYS A 8 -7.31 -0.30 -0.71
N GLN A 9 -8.56 -0.59 -0.32
CA GLN A 9 -9.12 -0.10 0.93
C GLN A 9 -8.42 -0.72 2.15
N LYS A 10 -8.10 -2.01 2.10
CA LYS A 10 -7.32 -2.69 3.15
C LYS A 10 -5.90 -2.12 3.23
N PHE A 11 -5.29 -1.79 2.10
CA PHE A 11 -3.97 -1.19 2.05
C PHE A 11 -3.95 0.20 2.72
N LEU A 12 -4.96 1.02 2.45
CA LEU A 12 -5.16 2.31 3.12
C LEU A 12 -5.33 2.16 4.63
N ASP A 13 -6.07 1.15 5.08
CA ASP A 13 -6.26 0.82 6.49
C ASP A 13 -4.93 0.46 7.17
N VAL A 14 -4.11 -0.37 6.52
CA VAL A 14 -2.76 -0.72 6.99
C VAL A 14 -1.90 0.54 7.17
N ILE A 15 -1.89 1.46 6.20
CA ILE A 15 -1.10 2.69 6.30
C ILE A 15 -1.60 3.58 7.42
N LYS A 16 -2.93 3.77 7.55
CA LYS A 16 -3.51 4.54 8.65
C LYS A 16 -3.17 3.94 10.01
N GLY A 17 -3.13 2.61 10.11
CA GLY A 17 -2.71 1.89 11.32
C GLY A 17 -1.21 1.99 11.60
N VAL A 18 -0.38 2.16 10.58
CA VAL A 18 1.06 2.39 10.72
C VAL A 18 1.35 3.84 11.11
N ASP A 19 0.84 4.80 10.34
CA ASP A 19 1.03 6.23 10.54
C ASP A 19 -0.08 7.02 9.83
N GLY A 20 -1.00 7.59 10.62
CA GLY A 20 -2.13 8.36 10.11
C GLY A 20 -1.77 9.70 9.45
N ALA A 21 -0.52 10.16 9.56
CA ALA A 21 -0.04 11.37 8.88
C ALA A 21 0.47 11.09 7.46
N VAL A 22 0.59 9.82 7.06
CA VAL A 22 1.04 9.43 5.72
C VAL A 22 -0.14 9.45 4.76
N GLN A 23 -0.03 10.29 3.73
CA GLN A 23 -0.93 10.29 2.60
C GLN A 23 -0.50 9.24 1.57
N VAL A 24 -1.46 8.47 1.07
CA VAL A 24 -1.23 7.50 0.00
C VAL A 24 -2.00 7.83 -1.26
N VAL A 25 -1.33 7.65 -2.39
CA VAL A 25 -1.95 7.69 -3.72
C VAL A 25 -1.63 6.38 -4.43
N ILE A 26 -2.67 5.61 -4.73
CA ILE A 26 -2.60 4.36 -5.49
C ILE A 26 -3.14 4.66 -6.91
N PRO A 27 -2.40 4.35 -7.98
CA PRO A 27 -2.92 4.55 -9.33
C PRO A 27 -4.13 3.66 -9.61
N VAL A 28 -4.97 4.09 -10.55
CA VAL A 28 -6.17 3.33 -10.94
C VAL A 28 -5.76 2.03 -11.62
N THR A 29 -4.85 2.12 -12.58
CA THR A 29 -4.34 1.00 -13.39
C THR A 29 -2.89 0.69 -13.03
N PRO A 30 -2.53 -0.59 -12.79
CA PRO A 30 -1.14 -0.99 -12.64
C PRO A 30 -0.42 -1.00 -13.99
N SER A 31 0.90 -0.89 -13.95
CA SER A 31 1.77 -1.07 -15.12
C SER A 31 2.56 -2.37 -14.94
N ASN A 32 2.49 -3.30 -15.90
CA ASN A 32 3.09 -4.64 -15.78
C ASN A 32 2.68 -5.36 -14.48
N SER A 33 1.40 -5.32 -14.13
CA SER A 33 0.84 -5.90 -12.89
C SER A 33 1.49 -5.36 -11.60
N MET A 34 2.05 -4.15 -11.64
CA MET A 34 2.67 -3.47 -10.51
C MET A 34 2.03 -2.09 -10.30
N PHE A 35 1.63 -1.82 -9.06
CA PHE A 35 1.21 -0.50 -8.59
C PHE A 35 2.40 0.28 -8.07
N LEU A 36 2.66 1.44 -8.68
CA LEU A 36 3.58 2.43 -8.13
C LEU A 36 2.83 3.33 -7.14
N ILE A 37 2.87 2.96 -5.87
CA ILE A 37 2.14 3.66 -4.82
C ILE A 37 3.03 4.75 -4.22
N SER A 38 2.51 5.97 -4.12
CA SER A 38 3.25 7.06 -3.49
C SER A 38 2.79 7.28 -2.06
N LEU A 39 3.75 7.22 -1.14
CA LEU A 39 3.64 7.55 0.28
C LEU A 39 4.19 8.96 0.49
N THR A 40 3.41 9.85 1.06
CA THR A 40 3.81 11.24 1.33
C THR A 40 3.58 11.56 2.80
N LYS A 41 4.59 12.07 3.50
CA LYS A 41 4.52 12.51 4.89
C LYS A 41 5.12 13.91 5.00
N GLY A 42 4.27 14.93 5.14
CA GLY A 42 4.71 16.32 5.12
C GLY A 42 5.44 16.67 3.80
N PRO A 43 6.69 17.19 3.84
CA PRO A 43 7.48 17.49 2.65
C PRO A 43 8.14 16.26 2.02
N ASN A 44 8.17 15.12 2.72
CA ASN A 44 8.86 13.92 2.27
C ASN A 44 7.91 13.03 1.46
N ARG A 45 8.38 12.53 0.32
CA ARG A 45 7.63 11.63 -0.56
C ARG A 45 8.50 10.46 -0.98
N LYS A 46 7.93 9.26 -0.93
CA LYS A 46 8.58 8.00 -1.28
C LYS A 46 7.62 7.16 -2.11
N PHE A 47 8.17 6.42 -3.05
CA PHE A 47 7.40 5.52 -3.90
C PHE A 47 7.76 4.09 -3.54
N ILE A 48 6.74 3.25 -3.42
CA ILE A 48 6.88 1.81 -3.25
C ILE A 48 6.15 1.11 -4.39
N THR A 49 6.69 -0.02 -4.79
CA THR A 49 6.06 -0.85 -5.81
C THR A 49 5.41 -2.04 -5.14
N VAL A 50 4.13 -2.26 -5.40
CA VAL A 50 3.36 -3.38 -4.86
C VAL A 50 2.69 -4.10 -6.02
N SER A 51 2.81 -5.42 -6.07
CA SER A 51 2.19 -6.23 -7.12
C SER A 51 0.66 -6.13 -7.06
N GLU A 52 -0.01 -6.26 -8.20
CA GLU A 52 -1.47 -6.35 -8.24
C GLU A 52 -1.99 -7.51 -7.39
N ASP A 53 -1.35 -8.66 -7.51
CA ASP A 53 -1.60 -9.87 -6.71
C ASP A 53 -1.50 -9.60 -5.20
N ASP A 54 -0.42 -8.96 -4.75
CA ASP A 54 -0.23 -8.57 -3.35
C ASP A 54 -1.37 -7.65 -2.84
N ILE A 55 -1.97 -6.79 -3.69
CA ILE A 55 -3.10 -5.95 -3.28
C ILE A 55 -4.41 -6.75 -3.24
N LEU A 56 -4.64 -7.62 -4.22
CA LEU A 56 -5.82 -8.49 -4.30
C LEU A 56 -5.88 -9.48 -3.14
N ASP A 57 -4.72 -10.06 -2.77
CA ASP A 57 -4.60 -11.01 -1.67
C ASP A 57 -4.47 -10.33 -0.30
N LEU A 58 -4.13 -9.04 -0.22
CA LEU A 58 -3.99 -8.31 1.04
C LEU A 58 -5.14 -8.52 2.06
N PRO A 59 -6.44 -8.49 1.66
CA PRO A 59 -7.54 -8.71 2.59
C PRO A 59 -7.74 -10.19 2.98
N ASN A 60 -7.20 -11.14 2.21
CA ASN A 60 -7.44 -12.58 2.37
C ASN A 60 -6.23 -13.34 2.94
N ASP A 61 -5.01 -12.88 2.65
CA ASP A 61 -3.76 -13.55 3.01
C ASP A 61 -3.00 -12.78 4.10
N ALA A 62 -2.88 -13.41 5.27
CA ALA A 62 -2.20 -12.83 6.42
C ALA A 62 -0.67 -12.72 6.23
N GLY A 63 -0.08 -13.55 5.37
CA GLY A 63 1.34 -13.49 5.00
C GLY A 63 1.62 -12.24 4.17
N ILE A 64 0.79 -11.98 3.16
CA ILE A 64 0.85 -10.76 2.34
C ILE A 64 0.60 -9.52 3.20
N LEU A 65 -0.41 -9.54 4.08
CA LEU A 65 -0.65 -8.45 5.03
C LEU A 65 0.59 -8.13 5.85
N THR A 66 1.27 -9.14 6.39
CA THR A 66 2.49 -8.97 7.20
C THR A 66 3.63 -8.40 6.35
N LYS A 67 3.85 -8.94 5.15
CA LYS A 67 4.86 -8.47 4.19
C LYS A 67 4.63 -7.00 3.81
N VAL A 68 3.42 -6.66 3.38
CA VAL A 68 3.04 -5.30 2.96
C VAL A 68 3.13 -4.33 4.13
N THR A 69 2.64 -4.70 5.31
CA THR A 69 2.76 -3.87 6.51
C THR A 69 4.23 -3.58 6.84
N LYS A 70 5.12 -4.57 6.69
CA LYS A 70 6.56 -4.38 6.91
C LYS A 70 7.16 -3.43 5.88
N VAL A 71 6.84 -3.58 4.59
CA VAL A 71 7.29 -2.69 3.52
C VAL A 71 6.82 -1.26 3.75
N VAL A 72 5.54 -1.07 4.12
CA VAL A 72 4.99 0.25 4.45
C VAL A 72 5.69 0.84 5.66
N LYS A 73 5.88 0.09 6.75
CA LYS A 73 6.61 0.55 7.94
C LYS A 73 8.02 1.00 7.62
N ASP A 74 8.76 0.22 6.84
CA ASP A 74 10.13 0.55 6.44
C ASP A 74 10.18 1.80 5.55
N ALA A 75 9.25 1.89 4.59
CA ALA A 75 9.14 3.07 3.73
C ALA A 75 8.77 4.33 4.51
N VAL A 76 7.84 4.24 5.46
CA VAL A 76 7.43 5.34 6.34
C VAL A 76 8.52 5.71 7.36
N ALA A 77 9.29 4.75 7.87
CA ALA A 77 10.42 5.02 8.75
C ALA A 77 11.56 5.77 8.02
N ALA A 78 11.63 5.62 6.71
CA ALA A 78 12.58 6.31 5.84
C ALA A 78 12.00 7.58 5.18
N LEU A 79 10.82 8.04 5.61
CA LEU A 79 10.16 9.30 5.25
C LEU A 79 10.28 10.32 6.39
#